data_AF-A0A5V8IVN8-F1
#
_entry.id   AF-A0A5V8IVN8-F1
#
_cell.length_a   1.000
_cell.length_b   1.000
_cell.length_c   1.000
_cell.angle_alpha   90.00
_cell.angle_beta   90.00
_cell.angle_gamma   90.00
#
_symmetry.space_group_name_H-M   'P 1'
#
loop_
_entity.id
_entity.type
_entity.pdbx_description
1 polymer ?
#
loop_
_entity_poly.entity_id
_entity_poly.type
_entity_poly.pdbx_seq_one_letter_code
_entity_poly.pdbx_strand_id
1 'polypeptide(L)'
;MNVKPEYMSFGELFKNSNIFYTPTYQRDYSWEDEQIEQFCNDIQDALVKKKSKKSCEHFFGGVVCAQEKTFGGHRRIENLLVDGQQRLSTIVL
;
A
#
# COMPACT_ATOMS: atom_id res chain seq x y z
N MET A 1 20.51 -5.34 -8.18
CA MET A 1 19.26 -4.55 -8.08
C MET A 1 19.34 -3.76 -6.78
N ASN A 2 19.20 -2.43 -6.82
CA ASN A 2 19.34 -1.60 -5.61
C ASN A 2 17.93 -1.31 -5.08
N VAL A 3 17.54 -1.97 -3.98
CA VAL A 3 16.23 -1.81 -3.37
C VAL A 3 16.36 -0.78 -2.25
N LYS A 4 15.73 0.38 -2.41
CA LYS A 4 15.66 1.41 -1.36
C LYS A 4 14.23 1.48 -0.83
N PRO A 5 14.00 1.26 0.47
CA PRO A 5 12.68 1.44 1.05
C PRO A 5 12.35 2.93 1.14
N GLU A 6 11.11 3.28 0.80
CA GLU A 6 10.53 4.60 1.06
C GLU A 6 9.40 4.44 2.08
N TYR A 7 9.44 5.25 3.14
CA TYR A 7 8.38 5.27 4.15
C TYR A 7 7.37 6.35 3.78
N MET A 8 6.11 5.97 3.61
CA MET A 8 5.04 6.87 3.25
C MET A 8 3.71 6.39 3.81
N SER A 9 2.81 7.33 4.06
CA SER A 9 1.42 7.02 4.41
C SER A 9 0.65 6.51 3.18
N PHE A 10 -0.46 5.79 3.41
CA PHE A 10 -1.35 5.39 2.30
C PHE A 10 -1.83 6.59 1.48
N GLY A 11 -2.12 7.71 2.15
CA GLY A 11 -2.51 8.94 1.47
C GLY A 11 -1.42 9.52 0.57
N GLU A 12 -0.14 9.30 0.85
CA GLU A 12 0.97 9.69 -0.03
C GLU A 12 1.17 8.68 -1.16
N LEU A 13 0.99 7.40 -0.86
CA LEU A 13 1.15 6.29 -1.81
C LEU A 13 0.26 6.45 -3.06
N PHE A 14 -0.94 6.98 -2.90
CA PHE A 14 -1.92 7.15 -3.99
C PHE A 14 -1.96 8.57 -4.61
N LYS A 15 -0.99 9.45 -4.30
CA LYS A 15 -0.88 10.79 -4.92
C LYS A 15 -0.12 10.76 -6.26
N ASN A 16 -0.07 11.91 -6.93
CA ASN A 16 0.85 12.19 -8.06
C ASN A 16 0.79 11.22 -9.24
N SER A 17 -0.39 10.71 -9.57
CA SER A 17 -0.55 9.73 -10.67
C SER A 17 0.32 8.48 -10.48
N ASN A 18 0.52 8.08 -9.21
CA ASN A 18 1.20 6.85 -8.84
C ASN A 18 0.23 5.68 -8.98
N ILE A 19 0.46 4.82 -9.96
CA ILE A 19 -0.49 3.76 -10.34
C ILE A 19 0.17 2.40 -10.14
N PHE A 20 -0.60 1.49 -9.56
CA PHE A 20 -0.18 0.14 -9.22
C PHE A 20 -0.87 -0.85 -10.15
N TYR A 21 -0.11 -1.83 -10.61
CA TYR A 21 -0.58 -2.89 -11.49
C TYR A 21 -0.29 -4.24 -10.86
N THR A 22 -1.29 -5.10 -10.80
CA THR A 22 -1.11 -6.51 -10.42
C THR A 22 -0.79 -7.33 -11.67
N PRO A 23 0.37 -8.01 -11.74
CA PRO A 23 0.65 -8.93 -12.84
C PRO A 23 -0.31 -10.12 -12.85
N THR A 24 -0.60 -10.64 -14.05
CA THR A 24 -1.55 -11.75 -14.26
C THR A 24 -1.16 -13.08 -13.61
N TYR A 25 0.12 -13.25 -13.26
CA TYR A 25 0.62 -14.44 -12.57
C TYR A 25 0.50 -14.37 -11.03
N GLN A 26 0.04 -13.25 -10.48
CA GLN A 26 -0.28 -13.15 -9.05
C GLN A 26 -1.62 -13.80 -8.76
N ARG A 27 -1.80 -14.25 -7.52
CA ARG A 27 -3.08 -14.83 -7.07
C ARG A 27 -4.17 -13.76 -6.97
N ASP A 28 -5.41 -14.21 -7.10
CA ASP A 28 -6.58 -13.37 -6.86
C ASP A 28 -6.67 -12.91 -5.40
N TYR A 29 -7.50 -11.89 -5.18
CA TYR A 29 -7.86 -11.46 -3.82
C TYR A 29 -8.45 -12.63 -3.04
N SER A 30 -7.91 -12.87 -1.84
CA SER A 30 -8.19 -14.05 -1.01
C SER A 30 -7.94 -13.76 0.46
N TRP A 31 -8.10 -12.49 0.85
CA TRP A 31 -8.32 -12.19 2.26
C TRP A 31 -9.80 -12.45 2.57
N GLU A 32 -10.01 -13.24 3.61
CA GLU A 32 -11.30 -13.54 4.21
C GLU A 32 -11.56 -12.61 5.39
N ASP A 33 -12.76 -12.70 5.96
CA ASP A 33 -13.27 -11.83 7.01
C ASP A 33 -12.30 -11.66 8.17
N GLU A 34 -11.62 -12.72 8.62
CA GLU A 34 -10.70 -12.63 9.76
C GLU A 34 -9.50 -11.70 9.47
N GLN A 35 -8.97 -11.72 8.24
CA GLN A 35 -7.83 -10.88 7.87
C GLN A 35 -8.26 -9.43 7.64
N ILE A 36 -9.44 -9.22 7.08
CA ILE A 36 -10.03 -7.89 6.86
C ILE A 36 -10.32 -7.26 8.22
N GLU A 37 -10.97 -7.99 9.13
CA GLU A 37 -11.29 -7.52 10.47
C GLU A 37 -10.02 -7.14 11.25
N GLN A 38 -8.99 -8.00 11.20
CA GLN A 38 -7.70 -7.69 11.81
C GLN A 38 -7.11 -6.39 11.26
N PHE A 39 -7.09 -6.22 9.93
CA PHE A 39 -6.56 -5.02 9.29
C PHE A 39 -7.35 -3.75 9.67
N CYS A 40 -8.68 -3.83 9.72
CA CYS A 40 -9.53 -2.72 10.15
C CYS A 40 -9.30 -2.36 11.64
N ASN A 41 -9.14 -3.37 12.50
CA ASN A 41 -8.85 -3.17 13.92
C ASN A 41 -7.50 -2.47 14.13
N ASP A 42 -6.47 -2.83 13.35
CA ASP A 42 -5.17 -2.16 13.39
C ASP A 42 -5.28 -0.66 13.03
N ILE A 43 -6.11 -0.32 12.03
CA ILE A 43 -6.42 1.07 11.65
C ILE A 43 -7.15 1.79 12.78
N GLN A 44 -8.20 1.18 13.34
CA GLN A 44 -8.99 1.73 14.44
C GLN A 44 -8.08 2.07 15.64
N ASP A 45 -7.22 1.14 16.02
CA ASP A 45 -6.28 1.29 17.13
C ASP A 45 -5.27 2.42 16.87
N ALA A 46 -4.74 2.52 15.66
CA ALA A 46 -3.84 3.59 15.28
C ALA A 46 -4.53 4.97 15.38
N LEU A 47 -5.79 5.06 14.96
CA LEU A 47 -6.59 6.30 15.05
C LEU A 47 -6.90 6.68 16.50
N VAL A 48 -7.25 5.72 17.36
CA VAL A 48 -7.49 5.94 18.79
C VAL A 48 -6.22 6.44 19.47
N LYS A 49 -5.08 5.80 19.21
CA LYS A 49 -3.77 6.22 19.73
C LYS A 49 -3.41 7.64 19.30
N LYS A 50 -3.62 7.98 18.01
CA LYS A 50 -3.39 9.33 17.48
C LYS A 50 -4.25 10.39 18.17
N LYS A 51 -5.54 10.12 18.43
CA LYS A 51 -6.43 11.04 19.16
C LYS A 51 -5.96 11.29 20.60
N SER A 52 -5.35 10.30 21.25
CA SER A 52 -4.80 10.43 22.60
C SER A 52 -3.48 11.23 22.69
N LYS A 53 -3.04 11.90 21.61
CA LYS A 53 -1.76 12.63 21.50
C LYS A 53 -0.51 11.80 21.81
N LYS A 54 -0.61 10.47 21.81
CA LYS A 54 0.55 9.59 21.76
C LYS A 54 1.08 9.62 20.32
N SER A 55 2.39 9.80 20.13
CA SER A 55 2.95 9.60 18.79
C SER A 55 2.64 8.17 18.37
N CYS A 56 1.99 8.03 17.22
CA CYS A 56 1.59 6.73 16.73
C CYS A 56 1.84 6.69 15.23
N GLU A 57 3.02 6.19 14.87
CA GLU A 57 3.28 5.63 13.56
C GLU A 57 2.97 4.14 13.65
N HIS A 58 1.90 3.71 12.97
CA HIS A 58 1.58 2.30 12.86
C HIS A 58 2.16 1.78 11.54
N PHE A 59 2.96 0.73 11.61
CA PHE A 59 3.51 0.09 10.42
C PHE A 59 2.55 -0.97 9.90
N PHE A 60 1.81 -0.62 8.86
CA PHE A 60 0.90 -1.56 8.20
C PHE A 60 1.63 -2.54 7.28
N GLY A 61 2.95 -2.66 7.34
CA GLY A 61 3.74 -3.56 6.49
C GLY A 61 4.20 -2.95 5.16
N GLY A 62 5.17 -3.60 4.52
CA GLY A 62 5.75 -3.15 3.24
C GLY A 62 4.93 -3.58 2.02
N VAL A 63 5.12 -2.84 0.92
CA VAL A 63 4.69 -3.19 -0.43
C VAL A 63 5.94 -3.21 -1.31
N VAL A 64 6.10 -4.24 -2.13
CA VAL A 64 7.24 -4.36 -3.04
C VAL A 64 6.75 -4.16 -4.46
N CYS A 65 7.37 -3.22 -5.18
CA CYS A 65 7.04 -2.94 -6.56
C CYS A 65 8.28 -2.89 -7.44
N ALA A 66 8.12 -3.27 -8.71
CA ALA A 66 9.03 -2.87 -9.77
C ALA A 66 8.49 -1.58 -10.42
N GLN A 67 9.18 -0.47 -10.21
CA GLN A 67 8.79 0.82 -10.78
C GLN A 67 9.28 0.94 -12.22
N GLU A 68 8.36 1.18 -13.13
CA GLU A 68 8.63 1.57 -14.50
C GLU A 68 8.41 3.09 -14.63
N LYS A 69 9.43 3.81 -15.09
CA LYS A 69 9.32 5.23 -15.40
C LYS A 69 8.85 5.35 -16.84
N THR A 70 7.62 5.80 -17.05
CA THR A 70 7.13 6.07 -18.41
C THR A 70 7.83 7.34 -18.94
N PHE A 71 8.66 7.19 -19.98
CA PHE A 71 9.29 8.31 -20.66
C PHE A 71 8.34 8.87 -21.71
N GLY A 72 7.75 10.04 -21.44
CA GLY A 72 7.04 10.84 -22.44
C GLY A 72 5.80 11.52 -21.90
N GLY A 73 5.80 12.86 -21.86
CA GLY A 73 4.66 13.79 -21.76
C GLY A 73 3.77 13.72 -20.51
N HIS A 74 3.41 12.53 -20.07
CA HIS A 74 2.53 12.24 -18.94
C HIS A 74 3.38 11.76 -17.77
N ARG A 75 3.29 12.49 -16.66
CA ARG A 75 4.07 12.31 -15.43
C ARG A 75 3.50 11.17 -14.58
N ARG A 76 3.29 10.00 -15.19
CA ARG A 76 2.74 8.81 -14.51
C ARG A 76 3.88 7.98 -13.93
N ILE A 77 3.71 7.50 -12.71
CA ILE A 77 4.62 6.54 -12.08
C ILE A 77 3.91 5.20 -12.10
N GLU A 78 4.47 4.22 -12.79
CA GLU A 78 3.87 2.90 -12.93
C GLU A 78 4.62 1.91 -12.05
N ASN A 79 3.89 1.20 -11.20
CA ASN A 79 4.47 0.26 -10.23
C ASN A 79 3.82 -1.10 -10.42
N LEU A 80 4.61 -2.06 -10.88
CA LEU A 80 4.18 -3.45 -10.93
C LEU A 80 4.30 -4.06 -9.52
N LEU A 81 3.19 -4.49 -8.94
CA LEU A 81 3.14 -5.11 -7.63
C LEU A 81 3.80 -6.49 -7.64
N VAL A 82 4.77 -6.66 -6.77
CA VAL A 82 5.48 -7.94 -6.54
C VAL A 82 5.00 -8.58 -5.24
N ASP A 83 4.75 -7.77 -4.21
CA ASP A 83 4.22 -8.20 -2.92
C ASP A 83 3.37 -7.09 -2.26
N GLY A 84 2.47 -7.47 -1.35
CA GLY A 84 1.56 -6.56 -0.64
C GLY A 84 0.22 -6.31 -1.33
N GLN A 85 -0.09 -7.07 -2.39
CA GLN A 85 -1.31 -6.90 -3.20
C GLN A 85 -2.60 -6.95 -2.39
N GLN A 86 -2.79 -7.93 -1.49
CA GLN A 86 -4.04 -8.05 -0.73
C GLN A 86 -4.26 -6.87 0.19
N ARG A 87 -3.18 -6.41 0.82
CA ARG A 87 -3.22 -5.24 1.68
C ARG A 87 -3.58 -3.99 0.89
N LEU A 88 -2.90 -3.76 -0.24
CA LEU A 88 -3.17 -2.60 -1.08
C LEU A 88 -4.59 -2.61 -1.64
N SER A 89 -5.08 -3.78 -2.04
CA SER A 89 -6.46 -3.96 -2.52
C SER A 89 -7.48 -3.63 -1.42
N THR A 90 -7.27 -4.12 -0.20
CA THR A 90 -8.14 -3.86 0.97
C THR A 90 -8.19 -2.39 1.37
N ILE A 91 -7.14 -1.61 1.08
CA ILE A 91 -7.13 -0.15 1.34
C ILE A 91 -7.94 0.61 0.29
N VAL A 92 -8.04 0.08 -0.92
CA VAL A 92 -8.70 0.74 -2.07
C VAL A 92 -10.19 0.40 -2.15
N LEU A 93 -10.58 -0.81 -1.75
CA LEU A 93 -11.97 -1.28 -1.69
C LEU A 93 -12.71 -0.69 -0.48
#